data_AF-A0A1F4AC92-F1
#
_entry.id   AF-A0A1F4AC92-F1
#
_cell.length_a   1.000
_cell.length_b   1.000
_cell.length_c   1.000
_cell.angle_alpha   90.00
_cell.angle_beta   90.00
_cell.angle_gamma   90.00
#
_symmetry.space_group_name_H-M   'P 1'
#
loop_
_entity.id
_entity.type
_entity.pdbx_description
1 polymer ?
#
loop_
_entity_poly.entity_id
_entity_poly.type
_entity_poly.pdbx_seq_one_letter_code
_entity_poly.pdbx_strand_id
1 'polypeptide(L)'
;MRVPLLDPRTATGDVARFFEATALFRGRVPNSACTWAHVPDIAKFFLLAGTPLQREGAGGVLSCRIKEMAVLKTSHANSCNY
;
A
#
# COMPACT_ATOMS: atom_id res chain seq x y z
N MET A 1 -3.51 12.58 4.38
CA MET A 1 -4.96 12.71 4.07
C MET A 1 -5.70 12.73 5.40
N ARG A 2 -6.49 13.75 5.70
CA ARG A 2 -7.28 13.79 6.95
C ARG A 2 -8.65 13.15 6.69
N VAL A 3 -8.67 11.83 6.64
CA VAL A 3 -9.90 11.04 6.53
C VAL A 3 -9.91 9.96 7.63
N PRO A 4 -11.09 9.55 8.12
CA PRO A 4 -11.19 8.45 9.07
C PRO A 4 -10.61 7.16 8.47
N LEU A 5 -9.95 6.34 9.28
CA LEU A 5 -9.54 5.01 8.86
C LEU A 5 -10.77 4.11 8.74
N LEU A 6 -10.95 3.48 7.57
CA LEU A 6 -11.98 2.46 7.41
C LEU A 6 -11.57 1.16 8.13
N ASP A 7 -12.48 0.53 8.86
CA ASP A 7 -12.24 -0.76 9.51
C ASP A 7 -12.37 -1.89 8.47
N PRO A 8 -11.31 -2.68 8.24
CA PRO A 8 -11.36 -3.80 7.30
C PRO A 8 -12.40 -4.86 7.66
N ARG A 9 -12.77 -5.01 8.94
CA ARG A 9 -13.71 -6.04 9.41
C ARG A 9 -15.16 -5.72 9.07
N THR A 10 -15.48 -4.45 8.85
CA THR A 10 -16.85 -3.99 8.54
C THR A 10 -16.98 -3.53 7.08
N ALA A 11 -15.92 -3.67 6.29
CA ALA A 11 -15.90 -3.26 4.90
C ALA A 11 -16.81 -4.14 4.04
N THR A 12 -17.45 -3.54 3.04
CA THR A 12 -18.29 -4.24 2.07
C THR A 12 -17.92 -3.82 0.64
N GLY A 13 -18.41 -4.57 -0.34
CA GLY A 13 -18.23 -4.25 -1.76
C GLY A 13 -16.77 -4.10 -2.18
N ASP A 14 -16.46 -3.03 -2.92
CA ASP A 14 -15.13 -2.79 -3.47
C ASP A 14 -14.04 -2.50 -2.45
N VAL A 15 -14.42 -1.95 -1.30
CA VAL A 15 -13.50 -1.70 -0.20
C VAL A 15 -13.05 -3.03 0.42
N ALA A 16 -13.98 -3.97 0.63
CA ALA A 16 -13.64 -5.30 1.13
C ALA A 16 -12.69 -6.04 0.18
N ARG A 17 -13.00 -6.01 -1.13
CA ARG A 17 -12.13 -6.61 -2.18
C ARG A 17 -10.73 -6.00 -2.19
N PHE A 18 -10.64 -4.68 -2.00
CA PHE A 18 -9.34 -4.00 -1.91
C PHE A 18 -8.55 -4.43 -0.65
N PHE A 19 -9.20 -4.59 0.50
CA PHE A 19 -8.54 -5.06 1.72
C PHE A 19 -8.09 -6.52 1.62
N GLU A 20 -8.91 -7.39 1.04
CA GLU A 20 -8.54 -8.79 0.77
C GLU A 20 -7.29 -8.86 -0.13
N ALA A 21 -7.30 -8.13 -1.26
CA ALA A 21 -6.14 -8.07 -2.15
C ALA A 21 -4.91 -7.50 -1.44
N THR A 22 -5.08 -6.45 -0.62
CA THR A 22 -3.99 -5.87 0.16
C THR A 22 -3.38 -6.90 1.12
N ALA A 23 -4.21 -7.66 1.83
CA ALA A 23 -3.76 -8.72 2.72
C ALA A 23 -3.02 -9.81 1.96
N LEU A 24 -3.52 -10.22 0.78
CA LEU A 24 -2.86 -11.21 -0.08
C LEU A 24 -1.46 -10.76 -0.53
N PHE A 25 -1.33 -9.53 -1.05
CA PHE A 25 -0.06 -9.03 -1.59
C PHE A 25 0.94 -8.56 -0.53
N ARG A 26 0.46 -8.15 0.66
CA ARG A 26 1.30 -7.51 1.69
C ARG A 26 1.35 -8.24 3.02
N GLY A 27 0.57 -9.31 3.19
CA GLY A 27 0.46 -10.09 4.43
C GLY A 27 -0.33 -9.41 5.56
N ARG A 28 -0.81 -8.18 5.35
CA ARG A 28 -1.59 -7.38 6.31
C ARG A 28 -2.31 -6.23 5.62
N VAL A 29 -3.25 -5.60 6.32
CA VAL A 29 -3.89 -4.34 5.91
C VAL A 29 -3.29 -3.18 6.73
N PRO A 30 -2.40 -2.33 6.16
CA PRO A 30 -1.85 -1.17 6.86
C PRO A 30 -2.84 0.01 6.91
N ASN A 31 -2.65 0.96 7.83
CA ASN A 31 -3.48 2.18 7.94
C ASN A 31 -3.57 2.99 6.62
N SER A 32 -2.56 2.90 5.76
CA SER A 32 -2.50 3.55 4.46
C SER A 32 -3.52 2.93 3.56
N ALA A 33 -3.66 1.60 3.54
CA ALA A 33 -4.74 0.95 2.84
C ALA A 33 -6.10 1.40 3.40
N CYS A 34 -6.26 1.48 4.73
CA CYS A 34 -7.51 1.98 5.35
C CYS A 34 -7.84 3.44 4.97
N THR A 35 -6.83 4.24 4.65
CA THR A 35 -6.96 5.62 4.15
C THR A 35 -7.27 5.65 2.65
N TRP A 36 -6.57 4.84 1.86
CA TRP A 36 -6.74 4.75 0.40
C TRP A 36 -8.08 4.11 -0.01
N ALA A 37 -8.66 3.29 0.86
CA ALA A 37 -9.93 2.61 0.66
C ALA A 37 -11.12 3.56 0.43
N HIS A 38 -10.99 4.85 0.73
CA HIS A 38 -11.98 5.87 0.34
C HIS A 38 -12.10 6.07 -1.18
N VAL A 39 -11.09 5.65 -1.95
CA VAL A 39 -11.05 5.70 -3.41
C VAL A 39 -10.62 4.33 -3.99
N PRO A 40 -11.44 3.28 -3.82
CA PRO A 40 -11.02 1.90 -3.98
C PRO A 40 -10.53 1.56 -5.40
N ASP A 41 -11.06 2.19 -6.44
CA ASP A 41 -10.64 1.92 -7.82
C ASP A 41 -9.21 2.42 -8.09
N ILE A 42 -8.89 3.62 -7.62
CA ILE A 42 -7.52 4.17 -7.68
C ILE A 42 -6.59 3.34 -6.79
N ALA A 43 -7.07 2.95 -5.60
CA ALA A 43 -6.28 2.17 -4.64
C ALA A 43 -5.90 0.79 -5.20
N LYS A 44 -6.81 0.10 -5.90
CA LYS A 44 -6.53 -1.18 -6.57
C LYS A 44 -5.51 -1.03 -7.68
N PHE A 45 -5.62 0.01 -8.52
CA PHE A 45 -4.62 0.29 -9.55
C PHE A 45 -3.23 0.52 -8.94
N PHE A 46 -3.16 1.34 -7.89
CA PHE A 46 -1.90 1.63 -7.21
C PHE A 46 -1.31 0.40 -6.51
N LEU A 47 -2.15 -0.48 -5.94
CA LEU A 47 -1.70 -1.74 -5.36
C LEU A 47 -1.04 -2.64 -6.40
N LEU A 48 -1.65 -2.78 -7.58
CA LEU A 48 -1.12 -3.61 -8.67
C LEU A 48 0.15 -3.01 -9.28
N ALA A 49 0.18 -1.69 -9.51
CA ALA A 49 1.36 -1.03 -10.07
C ALA A 49 2.51 -0.92 -9.06
N GLY A 50 2.21 -0.69 -7.78
CA GLY A 50 3.20 -0.45 -6.73
C GLY A 50 3.84 -1.72 -6.16
N THR A 51 3.12 -2.85 -6.14
CA THR A 51 3.64 -4.10 -5.56
C THR A 51 4.90 -4.61 -6.30
N PRO A 52 4.93 -4.68 -7.65
CA PRO A 52 6.14 -5.03 -8.39
C PRO A 52 7.32 -4.06 -8.17
N LEU A 53 7.03 -2.77 -8.00
CA LEU A 53 8.07 -1.78 -7.72
C LEU A 53 8.71 -2.01 -6.35
N GLN A 54 7.93 -2.41 -5.35
CA GLN A 54 8.39 -2.61 -3.97
C GLN A 54 9.00 -4.01 -3.75
N ARG A 55 8.47 -5.05 -4.39
CA ARG A 55 8.91 -6.44 -4.22
C ARG A 55 10.01 -6.83 -5.20
N GLU A 56 10.68 -7.94 -4.92
CA GLU A 56 11.59 -8.56 -5.87
C GLU A 56 10.82 -9.28 -6.99
N GLY A 57 11.44 -9.39 -8.16
CA GLY A 57 10.82 -9.96 -9.36
C GLY A 57 10.31 -8.89 -10.34
N ALA A 58 9.42 -9.30 -11.25
CA ALA A 58 8.82 -8.45 -12.28
C ALA A 58 9.83 -7.61 -13.12
N GLY A 59 11.04 -8.15 -13.33
CA GLY A 59 12.12 -7.49 -14.07
C GLY A 59 12.95 -6.48 -13.26
N GLY A 60 12.66 -6.29 -11.97
CA GLY A 60 13.47 -5.45 -11.08
C GLY A 60 14.78 -6.13 -10.68
N VAL A 61 15.89 -5.39 -10.75
CA VAL A 61 17.24 -5.88 -10.40
C VAL A 61 17.68 -5.52 -8.98
N LEU A 62 16.93 -4.66 -8.29
CA LEU A 62 17.23 -4.23 -6.92
C LEU A 62 16.52 -5.12 -5.90
N SER A 63 17.22 -5.46 -4.83
CA SER A 63 16.64 -6.18 -3.69
C SER A 63 15.59 -5.33 -2.96
N CYS A 64 14.66 -5.99 -2.27
CA CYS A 64 13.66 -5.32 -1.42
C CYS A 64 14.34 -4.40 -0.39
N ARG A 65 15.50 -4.82 0.14
CA ARG A 65 16.25 -4.05 1.13
C ARG A 65 16.71 -2.69 0.59
N ILE A 66 17.24 -2.65 -0.63
CA ILE A 66 17.69 -1.38 -1.24
C ILE A 66 16.49 -0.47 -1.52
N LYS A 67 15.41 -1.03 -2.04
CA LYS A 67 14.17 -0.30 -2.32
C LYS A 67 13.59 0.32 -1.04
N GLU A 68 13.55 -0.43 0.05
CA GLU A 68 13.06 0.05 1.35
C GLU A 68 13.98 1.15 1.91
N MET A 69 15.31 1.02 1.79
CA MET A 69 16.24 2.08 2.18
C MET A 69 16.00 3.39 1.42
N ALA A 70 15.68 3.31 0.13
CA ALA A 70 15.31 4.49 -0.67
C ALA A 70 14.01 5.12 -0.17
N VAL A 71 12.99 4.31 0.16
CA VAL A 71 11.74 4.78 0.76
C VAL A 71 11.99 5.47 2.10
N LEU A 72 12.80 4.88 2.99
CA LEU A 72 13.12 5.46 4.29
C LEU A 72 13.88 6.78 4.17
N LYS A 73 14.90 6.84 3.31
CA LYS A 73 15.71 8.05 3.11
C LYS A 73 14.89 9.20 2.51
N THR A 74 14.06 8.90 1.51
CA THR A 74 13.20 9.91 0.89
C THR A 74 12.08 10.34 1.83
N SER A 75 11.51 9.41 2.62
CA SER A 75 10.51 9.74 3.64
C SER A 75 11.09 10.66 4.73
N HIS A 76 12.31 10.38 5.20
CA HIS A 76 13.01 11.24 6.14
C HIS A 76 13.28 12.63 5.57
N ALA A 77 13.81 12.71 4.34
CA ALA A 77 14.05 14.00 3.67
C ALA A 77 12.77 14.82 3.49
N ASN A 78 11.63 14.16 3.30
CA ASN A 78 10.31 14.79 3.18
C ASN A 78 9.57 14.99 4.52
N SER A 79 10.21 14.68 5.66
CA SER A 79 9.56 14.72 6.98
C SER A 79 8.22 13.95 7.03
N CYS A 80 8.13 12.85 6.29
CA CYS A 80 6.94 12.03 6.22
C CYS A 80 6.79 11.24 7.53
N ASN A 81 5.84 11.65 8.37
CA ASN A 81 5.48 10.98 9.61
C ASN A 81 4.16 10.22 9.40
N TYR A 82 4.29 9.00 8.90
CA TYR A 82 3.18 8.10 8.58
C TYR A 82 2.89 7.14 9.75
#